data_AF-A0A1M5Y8W9-F1
#
_entry.id   AF-A0A1M5Y8W9-F1
#
_cell.length_a   1.000
_cell.length_b   1.000
_cell.length_c   1.000
_cell.angle_alpha   90.00
_cell.angle_beta   90.00
_cell.angle_gamma   90.00
#
_symmetry.space_group_name_H-M   'P 1'
#
loop_
_entity.id
_entity.type
_entity.pdbx_description
1 polymer ?
#
loop_
_entity_poly.entity_id
_entity_poly.type
_entity_poly.pdbx_seq_one_letter_code
_entity_poly.pdbx_strand_id
1 'polypeptide(L)'
;MARPKKPTNDKRAQWIKARVSPAEHAEILLRAAEASLSSSEFLRRSALSTEVVVQKGARADFETIDQLRRIGVNLNQLARVANKTGYMPDGLEEALAKVDQLLDRMIEL
;
A
#
# COMPACT_ATOMS: atom_id res chain seq x y z
N MET A 1 1.53 15.77 53.01
CA MET A 1 0.73 16.45 51.98
C MET A 1 0.33 15.44 50.92
N ALA A 2 -0.95 15.36 50.55
CA ALA A 2 -1.44 14.39 49.56
C ALA A 2 -1.08 14.82 48.12
N ARG A 3 -0.65 13.88 47.28
CA ARG A 3 -0.33 14.14 45.86
C ARG A 3 -1.59 14.60 45.11
N PRO A 4 -1.57 15.72 44.38
CA PRO A 4 -2.73 16.17 43.61
C PRO A 4 -3.16 15.12 42.59
N LYS A 5 -4.47 14.86 42.51
CA LYS A 5 -5.05 13.90 41.55
C LYS A 5 -4.86 14.45 40.13
N LYS A 6 -4.29 13.65 39.23
CA LYS A 6 -4.22 13.98 37.80
C LYS A 6 -5.63 14.21 37.23
N PRO A 7 -5.82 15.25 36.39
CA PRO A 7 -7.09 15.50 35.72
C PRO A 7 -7.49 14.29 34.85
N THR A 8 -8.80 14.06 34.71
CA THR A 8 -9.35 12.83 34.13
C THR A 8 -8.89 12.59 32.68
N ASN A 9 -8.62 13.64 31.91
CA ASN A 9 -8.16 13.55 30.52
C ASN A 9 -6.73 13.01 30.37
N ASP A 10 -5.88 13.17 31.39
CA ASP A 10 -4.48 12.69 31.36
C ASP A 10 -4.34 11.24 31.86
N LYS A 11 -5.45 10.62 32.25
CA LYS A 11 -5.44 9.23 32.74
C LYS A 11 -5.44 8.29 31.55
N ARG A 12 -4.43 7.43 31.51
CA ARG A 12 -4.31 6.32 30.55
C ARG A 12 -5.29 5.20 30.92
N ALA A 13 -6.59 5.45 30.74
CA ALA A 13 -7.69 4.58 31.15
C ALA A 13 -8.22 3.68 30.04
N GLN A 14 -7.85 3.95 28.78
CA GLN A 14 -8.30 3.19 27.61
C GLN A 14 -7.35 2.02 27.31
N TRP A 15 -7.91 0.93 26.77
CA TRP A 15 -7.18 -0.28 26.43
C TRP A 15 -7.11 -0.44 24.91
N ILE A 16 -5.91 -0.77 24.41
CA ILE A 16 -5.68 -1.21 23.03
C ILE A 16 -5.41 -2.71 23.09
N LYS A 17 -6.28 -3.53 22.48
CA LYS A 17 -6.13 -4.99 22.46
C LYS A 17 -5.60 -5.43 21.10
N ALA A 18 -4.48 -6.16 21.09
CA ALA A 18 -3.93 -6.81 19.90
C ALA A 18 -3.67 -8.28 20.22
N ARG A 19 -4.07 -9.17 19.31
CA ARG A 19 -3.66 -10.59 19.39
C ARG A 19 -2.30 -10.71 18.73
N VAL A 20 -1.39 -11.40 19.40
CA VAL A 20 -0.03 -11.68 18.93
C VAL A 20 0.25 -13.16 19.11
N SER A 21 1.08 -13.71 18.24
CA SER A 21 1.66 -15.03 18.39
C SER A 21 2.65 -15.05 19.57
N PRO A 22 3.01 -16.25 20.07
CA PRO A 22 4.03 -16.38 21.12
C PRO A 22 5.39 -15.77 20.73
N ALA A 23 5.78 -15.91 19.45
CA ALA A 23 7.03 -15.35 18.92
C ALA A 23 7.02 -13.82 18.95
N GLU A 24 5.96 -13.20 18.42
CA GLU A 24 5.78 -11.75 18.44
C GLU A 24 5.75 -11.20 19.87
N HIS A 25 5.08 -11.90 20.80
CA HIS A 25 5.07 -11.50 22.21
C HIS A 25 6.46 -11.49 22.83
N ALA A 26 7.26 -12.54 22.60
CA ALA A 26 8.63 -12.62 23.10
C ALA A 26 9.52 -11.51 22.52
N GLU A 27 9.39 -11.26 21.22
CA GLU A 27 10.16 -10.21 20.54
C GLU A 27 9.79 -8.81 21.03
N ILE A 28 8.51 -8.52 21.25
CA ILE A 28 8.06 -7.24 21.84
C ILE A 28 8.68 -7.04 23.23
N LEU A 29 8.73 -8.09 24.06
CA LEU A 29 9.34 -8.01 25.38
C LEU A 29 10.84 -7.77 25.32
N LEU A 30 11.55 -8.44 24.42
CA LEU A 30 12.98 -8.26 24.21
C LEU A 30 13.29 -6.82 23.79
N ARG A 31 12.59 -6.31 22.76
CA ARG A 31 12.78 -4.94 22.27
C ARG A 31 12.45 -3.89 23.32
N ALA A 32 11.42 -4.13 24.14
CA ALA A 32 11.10 -3.24 25.26
C ALA A 32 12.23 -3.22 26.31
N ALA A 33 12.80 -4.39 26.62
CA ALA A 33 13.92 -4.50 27.56
C ALA A 33 15.19 -3.82 27.01
N GLU A 34 15.52 -4.02 25.74
CA GLU A 34 16.63 -3.33 25.06
C GLU A 34 16.47 -1.80 25.08
N ALA A 35 15.24 -1.32 24.88
CA ALA A 35 14.91 0.10 24.97
C ALA A 35 14.83 0.63 26.42
N SER A 36 15.02 -0.20 27.45
CA SER A 36 14.82 0.14 28.86
C SER A 36 13.44 0.72 29.17
N LEU A 37 12.40 0.24 28.48
CA LEU A 37 11.02 0.67 28.63
C LEU A 37 10.14 -0.47 29.15
N SER A 38 9.08 -0.11 29.86
CA SER A 38 8.00 -1.08 30.11
C SER A 38 7.33 -1.47 28.79
N SER A 39 6.82 -2.69 28.68
CA SER A 39 6.10 -3.17 27.48
C SER A 39 4.97 -2.21 27.05
N SER A 40 4.22 -1.68 28.01
CA SER A 40 3.14 -0.72 27.77
C SER A 40 3.62 0.65 27.28
N GLU A 41 4.82 1.07 27.69
CA GLU A 41 5.40 2.32 27.21
C GLU A 41 6.05 2.16 25.85
N PHE A 42 6.78 1.06 25.65
CA PHE A 42 7.35 0.67 24.36
C PHE A 42 6.26 0.59 23.29
N LEU A 43 5.21 -0.21 23.52
CA LEU A 43 4.09 -0.34 22.58
C LEU A 43 3.42 1.00 22.29
N ARG A 44 3.25 1.87 23.29
CA ARG A 44 2.63 3.18 23.08
C ARG A 44 3.52 4.10 22.27
N ARG A 45 4.83 4.15 22.56
CA ARG A 45 5.78 4.97 21.80
C ARG A 45 5.82 4.45 20.37
N SER A 46 6.07 3.16 20.18
CA SER A 46 6.09 2.52 18.87
C SER A 46 4.80 2.77 18.08
N ALA A 47 3.61 2.65 18.69
CA ALA A 47 2.34 2.89 18.00
C ALA A 47 2.07 4.38 17.66
N LEU A 48 2.67 5.33 18.38
CA LEU A 48 2.47 6.77 18.16
C LEU A 48 3.59 7.42 17.34
N SER A 49 4.80 6.85 17.37
CA SER A 49 6.00 7.39 16.70
C SER A 49 6.34 6.67 15.41
N THR A 50 5.76 5.49 15.16
CA THR A 50 5.93 4.84 13.87
C THR A 50 5.05 5.56 12.87
N GLU A 51 5.68 6.13 11.85
CA GLU A 51 4.96 6.53 10.64
C GLU A 51 4.35 5.26 10.05
N VAL A 52 3.04 5.10 10.19
CA VAL A 52 2.33 4.00 9.56
C VAL A 52 2.41 4.27 8.07
N VAL A 53 3.37 3.63 7.40
CA VAL A 53 3.31 3.45 5.96
C VAL A 53 2.07 2.60 5.75
N VAL A 54 0.93 3.27 5.57
CA VAL A 54 -0.21 2.66 4.91
C VAL A 54 0.36 2.29 3.56
N GLN A 55 0.75 1.02 3.42
CA GLN A 55 0.85 0.42 2.12
C GLN A 55 -0.58 0.51 1.60
N LYS A 56 -0.90 1.63 0.95
CA LYS A 56 -1.85 1.66 -0.15
C LYS A 56 -1.21 0.72 -1.16
N GLY A 57 -1.31 -0.60 -0.88
CA GLY A 57 -0.72 -1.63 -1.71
C GLY A 57 -1.18 -1.29 -3.10
N ALA A 58 -0.21 -0.98 -3.96
CA ALA A 58 -0.36 -0.27 -5.22
C ALA A 58 -1.78 -0.44 -5.77
N ARG A 59 -2.67 0.46 -5.37
CA ARG A 59 -3.97 0.58 -6.03
C ARG A 59 -3.56 1.32 -7.28
N ALA A 60 -2.99 0.59 -8.24
CA ALA A 60 -3.09 1.00 -9.62
C ALA A 60 -4.55 1.42 -9.76
N ASP A 61 -4.74 2.71 -10.01
CA ASP A 61 -6.04 3.33 -9.96
C ASP A 61 -7.00 2.42 -10.72
N PHE A 62 -8.15 2.08 -10.13
CA PHE A 62 -9.09 1.20 -10.83
C PHE A 62 -9.42 1.77 -12.21
N GLU A 63 -9.38 3.10 -12.33
CA GLU A 63 -9.43 3.83 -13.59
C GLU A 63 -8.27 3.46 -14.54
N THR A 64 -7.03 3.47 -14.06
CA THR A 64 -5.85 3.05 -14.84
C THR A 64 -5.94 1.60 -15.32
N ILE A 65 -6.38 0.67 -14.46
CA ILE A 65 -6.57 -0.74 -14.83
C ILE A 65 -7.67 -0.88 -15.90
N ASP A 66 -8.78 -0.15 -15.74
CA ASP A 66 -9.88 -0.16 -16.72
C ASP A 66 -9.45 0.45 -18.06
N GLN A 67 -8.68 1.55 -18.04
CA GLN A 67 -8.13 2.16 -19.25
C GLN A 67 -7.19 1.20 -19.98
N LEU A 68 -6.28 0.52 -19.27
CA LEU A 68 -5.41 -0.51 -19.84
C LEU A 68 -6.20 -1.66 -20.47
N ARG A 69 -7.25 -2.13 -19.78
CA ARG A 69 -8.13 -3.18 -20.30
C ARG A 69 -8.80 -2.75 -21.61
N ARG A 70 -9.28 -1.51 -21.70
CA ARG A 70 -9.94 -0.98 -22.91
C ARG A 70 -8.96 -0.86 -24.08
N ILE A 71 -7.73 -0.43 -23.82
CA ILE A 71 -6.67 -0.39 -24.83
C ILE A 71 -6.37 -1.80 -25.35
N GLY A 72 -6.17 -2.77 -24.45
CA GLY A 72 -5.92 -4.16 -24.83
C GLY A 72 -7.06 -4.79 -25.66
N VAL A 73 -8.32 -4.49 -25.32
CA VAL A 73 -9.48 -4.93 -26.10
C VAL A 73 -9.47 -4.35 -27.52
N ASN A 74 -9.19 -3.05 -27.68
CA ASN A 74 -9.13 -2.41 -28.99
C ASN A 74 -7.99 -2.99 -29.86
N LEU A 75 -6.81 -3.21 -29.28
CA LEU A 75 -5.69 -3.82 -29.98
C LEU A 75 -6.01 -5.24 -30.46
N ASN A 76 -6.67 -6.05 -29.61
CA ASN A 76 -7.08 -7.40 -29.98
C ASN A 76 -8.12 -7.41 -31.11
N GLN A 77 -9.01 -6.41 -31.17
CA GLN A 77 -9.96 -6.26 -32.27
C GLN A 77 -9.25 -5.92 -33.59
N LEU A 78 -8.29 -4.99 -33.56
CA LEU A 78 -7.49 -4.63 -34.74
C LEU A 78 -6.67 -5.82 -35.24
N ALA A 79 -6.03 -6.56 -34.34
CA ALA A 79 -5.31 -7.79 -34.69
C ALA A 79 -6.23 -8.83 -35.34
N ARG A 80 -7.45 -9.00 -34.84
CA ARG A 80 -8.43 -9.93 -35.42
C ARG A 80 -8.90 -9.49 -36.82
N VAL A 81 -9.12 -8.19 -37.04
CA VAL A 81 -9.46 -7.65 -38.37
C VAL A 81 -8.31 -7.85 -39.35
N ALA A 82 -7.08 -7.56 -38.92
CA ALA A 82 -5.88 -7.75 -39.72
C ALA A 82 -5.68 -9.21 -40.13
N ASN A 83 -5.76 -10.13 -39.16
CA ASN A 83 -5.65 -11.57 -39.42
C ASN A 83 -6.75 -12.10 -40.37
N LYS A 84 -7.94 -11.47 -40.36
CA LYS A 84 -9.06 -11.88 -41.21
C LYS A 84 -8.98 -11.30 -42.62
N THR A 85 -8.43 -10.10 -42.78
CA THR A 85 -8.44 -9.35 -44.04
C THR A 85 -7.09 -9.32 -44.74
N GLY A 86 -6.00 -9.68 -44.05
CA GLY A 86 -4.63 -9.49 -44.52
C GLY A 86 -4.20 -8.03 -44.59
N TYR A 87 -5.07 -7.09 -44.20
CA TYR A 87 -4.81 -5.65 -44.25
C TYR A 87 -4.44 -5.13 -42.87
N MET A 88 -3.30 -4.46 -42.78
CA MET A 88 -2.85 -3.79 -41.56
C MET A 88 -3.32 -2.33 -41.61
N PRO A 89 -4.08 -1.84 -40.61
CA PRO A 89 -4.46 -0.44 -40.58
C PRO A 89 -3.24 0.47 -40.46
N ASP A 90 -3.21 1.53 -41.28
CA ASP A 90 -2.17 2.55 -41.25
C ASP A 90 -2.11 3.19 -39.86
N GLY A 91 -0.90 3.32 -39.31
CA GLY A 91 -0.67 3.94 -37.99
C GLY A 91 -0.84 3.00 -36.78
N LEU A 92 -1.12 1.70 -36.96
CA LEU A 92 -1.15 0.75 -35.84
C LEU A 92 0.19 0.69 -35.10
N GLU A 93 1.29 0.65 -35.84
CA GLU A 93 2.64 0.57 -35.28
C GLU A 93 2.97 1.82 -34.42
N GLU A 94 2.54 2.99 -34.89
CA GLU A 94 2.68 4.26 -34.16
C GLU A 94 1.79 4.31 -32.90
N ALA A 95 0.58 3.72 -32.97
CA ALA A 95 -0.30 3.60 -31.82
C ALA A 95 0.24 2.63 -30.76
N LEU A 96 0.81 1.50 -31.18
CA LEU A 96 1.46 0.55 -30.29
C LEU A 96 2.68 1.17 -29.59
N ALA A 97 3.51 1.90 -30.33
CA ALA A 97 4.65 2.62 -29.77
C ALA A 97 4.24 3.66 -28.70
N LYS A 98 3.12 4.37 -28.91
CA LYS A 98 2.58 5.31 -27.92
C LYS A 98 2.08 4.60 -26.65
N VAL A 99 1.49 3.41 -26.79
CA VAL A 99 1.07 2.60 -25.62
C VAL A 99 2.30 2.11 -24.85
N ASP A 100 3.34 1.66 -25.55
CA ASP A 100 4.59 1.18 -24.94
C ASP A 100 5.28 2.28 -24.12
N GLN A 101 5.43 3.48 -24.70
CA GLN A 101 5.98 4.65 -24.00
C GLN A 101 5.17 5.06 -22.76
N LEU A 102 3.84 4.92 -22.80
CA LEU A 102 2.99 5.21 -21.65
C LEU A 102 3.14 4.14 -20.56
N LEU A 103 3.31 2.87 -20.94
CA LEU A 103 3.57 1.77 -20.01
C LEU A 103 4.92 1.92 -19.32
N ASP A 104 5.98 2.24 -20.06
CA ASP A 104 7.33 2.47 -19.51
C ASP A 104 7.30 3.59 -18.46
N ARG A 105 6.65 4.71 -18.78
CA ARG A 105 6.50 5.85 -17.87
C ARG A 105 5.70 5.52 -16.61
N MET A 106 4.82 4.52 -16.68
CA MET A 106 4.04 4.05 -15.53
C MET A 106 4.81 3.03 -14.67
N ILE A 107 5.76 2.29 -15.24
CA ILE A 107 6.59 1.30 -14.54
C ILE A 107 7.80 1.97 -13.85
N GLU A 108 8.27 3.10 -14.37
CA GLU A 108 9.37 3.89 -13.78
C GLU A 108 8.97 4.82 -12.61
N LEU A 109 7.68 4.89 -12.25
CA LEU A 109 7.12 5.66 -11.12
C LEU A 109 6.83 4.78 -9.89
#